data_AF-W2X185-F1
#
_entry.id   AF-W2X185-F1
#
_cell.length_a   1.000
_cell.length_b   1.000
_cell.length_c   1.000
_cell.angle_alpha   90.00
_cell.angle_beta   90.00
_cell.angle_gamma   90.00
#
_symmetry.space_group_name_H-M   'P 1'
#
loop_
_entity.id
_entity.type
_entity.pdbx_description
1 polymer ?
#
loop_
_entity_poly.entity_id
_entity_poly.type
_entity_poly.pdbx_seq_one_letter_code
_entity_poly.pdbx_strand_id
1 'polypeptide(L)'
;MTMLRGFVRSYRRFVAMFVAPDTCPICLDVVPILALRDVESEVVEAHAKLRCRHRFCAECIRRYIQMKIKERQVDEDELVCPLMECKQSIKEEDMERIVGKDETAQYRAALKRKRDEKNPSARWCPRAGCDELIICESTDNFTCPKCDTVGCFRCRGYAHRFWFCRGEMDKSYLAWEASVGKQKAVRACPHCQMRIWKNEGCNHMTCSHCRYEYCWVCESRWDASHYACYDLPFIGASSAWGRWLQRTLGYVAIVLIVAVISVFGFYAFVGSYVVFCGLIHSTRLIHRIQRN
;
A
#
# COMPACT_ATOMS: atom_id res chain seq x y z
N MET A 1 38.53 -40.64 -4.47
CA MET A 1 37.25 -39.90 -4.56
C MET A 1 37.35 -38.37 -4.32
N THR A 2 38.50 -37.85 -3.88
CA THR A 2 38.73 -36.40 -3.63
C THR A 2 39.11 -35.60 -4.88
N MET A 3 39.90 -36.19 -5.79
CA MET A 3 40.30 -35.57 -7.07
C MET A 3 39.12 -35.29 -8.02
N LEU A 4 38.18 -36.23 -8.13
CA LEU A 4 36.96 -36.07 -8.94
C LEU A 4 36.04 -34.96 -8.44
N ARG A 5 35.97 -34.74 -7.11
CA ARG A 5 35.21 -33.61 -6.53
C ARG A 5 35.86 -32.27 -6.86
N GLY A 6 37.19 -32.19 -6.87
CA GLY A 6 37.93 -31.00 -7.30
C GLY A 6 37.69 -30.68 -8.78
N PHE A 7 37.76 -31.70 -9.62
CA PHE A 7 37.55 -31.56 -11.06
C PHE A 7 36.11 -31.18 -11.42
N VAL A 8 35.10 -31.80 -10.80
CA VAL A 8 33.68 -31.42 -10.98
C VAL A 8 33.38 -30.01 -10.48
N ARG A 9 34.06 -29.56 -9.42
CA ARG A 9 33.91 -28.20 -8.88
C ARG A 9 34.59 -27.15 -9.78
N SER A 10 35.76 -27.46 -10.33
CA SER A 10 36.43 -26.63 -11.34
C SER A 10 35.66 -26.61 -12.66
N TYR A 11 35.14 -27.74 -13.11
CA TYR A 11 34.33 -27.85 -14.32
C TYR A 11 32.98 -27.12 -14.17
N ARG A 12 32.30 -27.22 -13.02
CA ARG A 12 31.10 -26.39 -12.73
C ARG A 12 31.41 -24.90 -12.70
N ARG A 13 32.57 -24.49 -12.18
CA ARG A 13 33.03 -23.08 -12.21
C ARG A 13 33.34 -22.62 -13.63
N PHE A 14 33.99 -23.47 -14.42
CA PHE A 14 34.34 -23.21 -15.81
C PHE A 14 33.08 -23.12 -16.68
N VAL A 15 32.12 -24.03 -16.53
CA VAL A 15 30.84 -23.99 -17.24
C VAL A 15 29.98 -22.81 -16.78
N ALA A 16 30.00 -22.45 -15.49
CA ALA A 16 29.32 -21.24 -15.00
C ALA A 16 29.90 -19.93 -15.58
N MET A 17 31.17 -19.92 -16.00
CA MET A 17 31.83 -18.78 -16.65
C MET A 17 31.31 -18.50 -18.07
N PHE A 18 30.75 -19.52 -18.75
CA PHE A 18 30.29 -19.40 -20.15
C PHE A 18 28.76 -19.43 -20.30
N VAL A 19 27.98 -19.71 -19.25
CA VAL A 19 26.53 -20.02 -19.36
C VAL A 19 25.59 -18.98 -18.72
N ALA A 20 26.04 -18.10 -17.82
CA ALA A 20 25.14 -17.13 -17.17
C ALA A 20 25.54 -15.68 -17.47
N PRO A 21 24.73 -14.90 -18.21
CA PRO A 21 24.79 -13.46 -18.11
C PRO A 21 24.24 -13.08 -16.72
N ASP A 22 25.13 -12.88 -15.74
CA ASP A 22 24.76 -12.37 -14.40
C ASP A 22 24.49 -10.86 -14.49
N THR A 23 23.43 -10.47 -15.21
CA THR A 23 22.95 -9.08 -15.26
C THR A 23 22.24 -8.73 -13.97
N CYS A 24 22.50 -7.55 -13.42
CA CYS A 24 21.79 -7.08 -12.24
C CYS A 24 20.31 -6.79 -12.60
N PRO A 25 19.32 -7.34 -11.88
CA PRO A 25 17.91 -7.04 -12.16
C PRO A 25 17.48 -5.58 -11.95
N ILE A 26 18.34 -4.76 -11.32
CA ILE A 26 18.04 -3.36 -10.99
C ILE A 26 18.58 -2.43 -12.09
N CYS A 27 19.87 -2.53 -12.42
CA CYS A 27 20.51 -1.66 -13.41
C CYS A 27 20.67 -2.31 -14.80
N LEU A 28 20.42 -3.62 -14.91
CA LEU A 28 20.60 -4.43 -16.11
C LEU A 28 22.06 -4.55 -16.59
N ASP A 29 23.02 -4.03 -15.83
CA ASP A 29 24.45 -4.15 -16.14
C ASP A 29 24.97 -5.56 -15.85
N VAL A 30 25.97 -5.99 -16.63
CA VAL A 30 26.67 -7.26 -16.45
C VAL A 30 27.55 -7.16 -15.22
N VAL A 31 27.32 -8.05 -14.24
CA VAL A 31 28.12 -8.09 -13.01
C VAL A 31 29.12 -9.25 -13.11
N PRO A 32 30.43 -8.98 -13.24
CA PRO A 32 31.42 -10.04 -13.33
C PRO A 32 31.50 -10.82 -12.00
N ILE A 33 31.30 -12.14 -12.07
CA ILE A 33 31.25 -13.05 -10.91
C ILE A 33 32.62 -13.17 -10.21
N LEU A 34 33.70 -12.87 -10.93
CA LEU A 34 35.08 -12.86 -10.44
C LEU A 34 35.75 -11.62 -11.04
N ALA A 35 36.13 -10.67 -10.19
CA ALA A 35 37.16 -9.72 -10.60
C ALA A 35 38.40 -10.54 -10.99
N LEU A 36 38.75 -10.54 -12.27
CA LEU A 36 40.10 -10.92 -12.65
C LEU A 36 41.03 -9.94 -11.93
N ARG A 37 41.93 -10.54 -11.15
CA ARG A 37 42.88 -9.89 -10.26
C ARG A 37 43.56 -8.72 -10.94
N ASP A 38 43.52 -7.57 -10.28
CA ASP A 38 44.71 -6.75 -10.11
C ASP A 38 44.85 -6.38 -8.63
N VAL A 39 46.10 -6.42 -8.20
CA VAL A 39 46.58 -6.27 -6.83
C VAL A 39 46.35 -4.82 -6.37
N GLU A 40 46.10 -4.63 -5.06
CA GLU A 40 46.20 -3.33 -4.33
C GLU A 40 45.00 -2.36 -4.18
N SER A 41 43.74 -2.74 -4.35
CA SER A 41 42.61 -1.90 -3.86
C SER A 41 41.68 -2.65 -2.92
N GLU A 42 41.31 -2.02 -1.80
CA GLU A 42 40.32 -2.50 -0.84
C GLU A 42 39.09 -3.10 -1.55
N VAL A 43 38.80 -4.37 -1.25
CA VAL A 43 37.89 -5.21 -2.02
C VAL A 43 36.44 -4.76 -1.80
N VAL A 44 35.91 -3.91 -2.68
CA VAL A 44 34.46 -3.72 -2.78
C VAL A 44 33.89 -4.94 -3.50
N GLU A 45 33.15 -5.81 -2.80
CA GLU A 45 32.44 -6.93 -3.43
C GLU A 45 31.63 -6.41 -4.63
N ALA A 46 31.96 -6.82 -5.86
CA ALA A 46 31.26 -6.34 -7.07
C ALA A 46 29.78 -6.79 -7.12
N HIS A 47 29.47 -7.90 -6.45
CA HIS A 47 28.13 -8.46 -6.37
C HIS A 47 27.76 -8.81 -4.93
N ALA A 48 26.49 -8.61 -4.60
CA ALA A 48 25.92 -9.02 -3.33
C ALA A 48 24.84 -10.07 -3.56
N LYS A 49 24.97 -11.20 -2.85
CA LYS A 49 23.99 -12.28 -2.87
C LYS A 49 23.14 -12.26 -1.60
N LEU A 50 21.83 -12.23 -1.72
CA LEU A 50 20.90 -12.32 -0.57
C LEU A 50 20.63 -13.79 -0.19
N ARG A 51 20.02 -14.03 0.98
CA ARG A 51 19.58 -15.38 1.41
C ARG A 51 18.61 -16.06 0.44
N CYS A 52 17.77 -15.30 -0.26
CA CYS A 52 16.92 -15.81 -1.34
C CYS A 52 17.68 -16.25 -2.60
N ARG A 53 19.03 -16.19 -2.57
CA ARG A 53 19.96 -16.55 -3.64
C ARG A 53 19.97 -15.64 -4.86
N HIS A 54 19.12 -14.61 -4.89
CA HIS A 54 19.17 -13.54 -5.88
C HIS A 54 20.46 -12.71 -5.72
N ARG A 55 21.01 -12.29 -6.86
CA ARG A 55 22.26 -11.54 -6.97
C ARG A 55 21.98 -10.17 -7.54
N PHE A 56 22.66 -9.18 -7.00
CA PHE A 56 22.59 -7.79 -7.45
C PHE A 56 24.00 -7.19 -7.49
N CYS A 57 24.18 -6.14 -8.29
CA CYS A 57 25.36 -5.29 -8.18
C CYS A 57 25.39 -4.70 -6.75
N ALA A 58 26.57 -4.65 -6.11
CA ALA A 58 26.66 -4.23 -4.71
C ALA A 58 26.17 -2.79 -4.50
N GLU A 59 26.43 -1.90 -5.46
CA GLU A 59 25.94 -0.52 -5.43
C GLU A 59 24.42 -0.44 -5.50
N CYS A 60 23.81 -1.25 -6.37
CA CYS A 60 22.37 -1.28 -6.60
C CYS A 60 21.62 -1.68 -5.33
N ILE A 61 22.05 -2.76 -4.68
CA ILE A 61 21.41 -3.24 -3.47
C ILE A 61 21.69 -2.32 -2.28
N ARG A 62 22.90 -1.74 -2.20
CA ARG A 62 23.26 -0.77 -1.15
C ARG A 62 22.38 0.46 -1.25
N ARG A 63 22.26 1.03 -2.45
CA ARG A 63 21.40 2.18 -2.73
C ARG A 63 19.93 1.88 -2.44
N TYR A 64 19.47 0.68 -2.82
CA TYR A 64 18.11 0.24 -2.50
C TYR A 64 17.85 0.22 -0.99
N ILE A 65 18.75 -0.40 -0.21
CA ILE A 65 18.64 -0.46 1.25
C ILE A 65 18.70 0.94 1.86
N GLN A 66 19.69 1.77 1.47
CA GLN A 66 19.83 3.15 1.94
C GLN A 66 18.59 4.00 1.65
N MET A 67 18.02 3.90 0.45
CA MET A 67 16.80 4.60 0.08
C MET A 67 15.63 4.16 0.95
N LYS A 68 15.46 2.85 1.18
CA LYS A 68 14.40 2.31 2.05
C LYS A 68 14.56 2.76 3.51
N ILE A 69 15.79 2.80 4.02
CA ILE A 69 16.10 3.35 5.35
C ILE A 69 15.74 4.84 5.42
N LYS A 70 16.16 5.63 4.41
CA LYS A 70 15.92 7.07 4.35
C LYS A 70 14.43 7.43 4.23
N GLU A 71 13.68 6.69 3.42
CA GLU A 71 12.22 6.84 3.27
C GLU A 71 11.42 6.29 4.48
N ARG A 72 12.10 5.76 5.50
CA ARG A 72 11.50 5.09 6.66
C ARG A 72 10.58 3.93 6.27
N GLN A 73 10.80 3.29 5.12
CA GLN A 73 10.08 2.07 4.69
C GLN A 73 10.79 0.82 5.22
N VAL A 74 10.90 0.73 6.54
CA VAL A 74 11.74 -0.26 7.24
C VAL A 74 10.96 -1.33 8.00
N ASP A 75 9.64 -1.47 7.82
CA ASP A 75 8.94 -2.61 8.44
C ASP A 75 9.46 -3.95 7.86
N GLU A 76 9.32 -5.05 8.62
CA GLU A 76 9.84 -6.38 8.23
C GLU A 76 9.32 -6.86 6.86
N ASP A 77 8.11 -6.42 6.48
CA ASP A 77 7.47 -6.75 5.20
C ASP A 77 7.77 -5.74 4.08
N GLU A 78 8.44 -4.62 4.37
CA GLU A 78 8.73 -3.55 3.40
C GLU A 78 10.15 -3.61 2.86
N LEU A 79 11.11 -4.04 3.68
CA LEU A 79 12.49 -4.28 3.26
C LEU A 79 12.65 -5.70 2.71
N VAL A 80 12.06 -5.94 1.55
CA VAL A 80 12.10 -7.22 0.84
C VAL A 80 13.08 -7.21 -0.33
N CYS A 81 13.41 -8.40 -0.83
CA CYS A 81 14.16 -8.60 -2.05
C CYS A 81 13.55 -7.77 -3.21
N PRO A 82 14.35 -7.00 -3.97
CA PRO A 82 13.86 -6.17 -5.08
C PRO A 82 13.24 -6.96 -6.25
N LEU A 83 13.42 -8.28 -6.30
CA LEU A 83 12.89 -9.11 -7.36
C LEU A 83 11.37 -9.35 -7.17
N MET A 84 10.56 -9.05 -8.19
CA MET A 84 9.09 -9.01 -8.10
C MET A 84 8.43 -10.28 -7.53
N GLU A 85 8.99 -11.46 -7.80
CA GLU A 85 8.44 -12.73 -7.33
C GLU A 85 8.95 -13.12 -5.93
N CYS A 86 9.92 -12.41 -5.39
CA CYS A 86 10.58 -12.74 -4.14
C CYS A 86 10.14 -11.84 -2.99
N LYS A 87 9.30 -12.36 -2.11
CA LYS A 87 8.85 -11.67 -0.88
C LYS A 87 9.76 -11.92 0.33
N GLN A 88 10.99 -12.37 0.10
CA GLN A 88 11.92 -12.65 1.19
C GLN A 88 12.41 -11.33 1.82
N SER A 89 12.25 -11.18 3.13
CA SER A 89 12.80 -10.05 3.88
C SER A 89 14.33 -10.08 3.93
N ILE A 90 14.94 -8.90 3.83
CA ILE A 90 16.39 -8.72 3.99
C ILE A 90 16.68 -8.66 5.49
N LYS A 91 17.43 -9.63 6.01
CA LYS A 91 17.74 -9.72 7.44
C LYS A 91 18.91 -8.82 7.85
N GLU A 92 19.02 -8.52 9.14
CA GLU A 92 20.10 -7.70 9.70
C GLU A 92 21.49 -8.20 9.29
N GLU A 93 21.72 -9.51 9.20
CA GLU A 93 23.05 -10.04 8.87
C GLU A 93 23.42 -9.79 7.39
N ASP A 94 22.42 -9.81 6.49
CA ASP A 94 22.64 -9.44 5.08
C ASP A 94 22.87 -7.92 4.95
N MET A 95 22.21 -7.10 5.77
CA MET A 95 22.44 -5.65 5.82
C MET A 95 23.85 -5.33 6.33
N GLU A 96 24.27 -5.88 7.47
CA GLU A 96 25.61 -5.63 8.02
C GLU A 96 26.73 -5.96 7.03
N ARG A 97 26.55 -6.98 6.18
CA ARG A 97 27.51 -7.33 5.14
C ARG A 97 27.51 -6.36 3.94
N ILE A 98 26.36 -5.82 3.55
CA ILE A 98 26.21 -5.02 2.31
C ILE A 98 26.44 -3.52 2.56
N VAL A 99 25.82 -2.98 3.61
CA VAL A 99 25.82 -1.56 3.95
C VAL A 99 26.79 -1.21 5.09
N GLY A 100 27.19 -2.20 5.90
CA GLY A 100 28.04 -1.99 7.07
C GLY A 100 27.26 -1.79 8.38
N LYS A 101 27.99 -1.67 9.50
CA LYS A 101 27.40 -1.64 10.85
C LYS A 101 26.62 -0.35 11.15
N ASP A 102 27.09 0.79 10.63
CA ASP A 102 26.50 2.10 10.94
C ASP A 102 25.09 2.25 10.34
N GLU A 103 24.91 1.86 9.08
CA GLU A 103 23.60 1.90 8.42
C GLU A 103 22.65 0.85 9.00
N THR A 104 23.16 -0.33 9.39
CA THR A 104 22.33 -1.32 10.10
C THR A 104 21.89 -0.82 11.48
N ALA A 105 22.71 -0.04 12.18
CA ALA A 105 22.31 0.60 13.43
C ALA A 105 21.20 1.64 13.19
N GLN A 106 21.25 2.40 12.09
CA GLN A 106 20.16 3.30 11.70
C GLN A 106 18.87 2.55 11.37
N TYR A 107 18.96 1.42 10.65
CA TYR A 107 17.82 0.54 10.39
C TYR A 107 17.20 0.03 11.71
N ARG A 108 18.02 -0.47 12.64
CA ARG A 108 17.56 -0.94 13.95
C ARG A 108 16.89 0.17 14.76
N ALA A 109 17.46 1.37 14.76
CA ALA A 109 16.88 2.53 15.44
C ALA A 109 15.53 2.92 14.82
N ALA A 110 15.42 2.88 13.49
CA ALA A 110 14.18 3.19 12.78
C ALA A 110 13.08 2.13 13.03
N LEU A 111 13.44 0.84 13.04
CA LEU A 111 12.56 -0.27 13.42
C LEU A 111 12.04 -0.11 14.86
N LYS A 112 12.95 0.16 15.80
CA LYS A 112 12.60 0.40 17.21
C LYS A 112 11.64 1.57 17.33
N ARG A 113 11.93 2.69 16.67
CA ARG A 113 11.05 3.86 16.67
C ARG A 113 9.64 3.54 16.14
N LYS A 114 9.52 2.84 15.01
CA LYS A 114 8.22 2.39 14.49
C LYS A 114 7.47 1.48 15.47
N ARG A 115 8.16 0.55 16.13
CA ARG A 115 7.56 -0.33 17.14
C ARG A 115 7.03 0.48 18.34
N ASP A 116 7.81 1.43 18.81
CA ASP A 116 7.44 2.28 19.95
C ASP A 116 6.29 3.24 19.59
N GLU A 117 6.23 3.74 18.36
CA GLU A 117 5.12 4.58 17.85
C GLU A 117 3.77 3.85 17.77
N LYS A 118 3.81 2.51 17.62
CA LYS A 118 2.65 1.61 17.65
C LYS A 118 2.16 1.35 19.09
N ASN A 119 3.00 1.57 20.10
CA ASN A 119 2.63 1.36 21.50
C ASN A 119 1.69 2.48 22.00
N PRO A 120 0.46 2.17 22.45
CA PRO A 120 -0.49 3.18 22.93
C PRO A 120 0.02 3.94 24.16
N SER A 121 0.84 3.30 25.01
CA SER A 121 1.34 3.81 26.29
C SER A 121 2.69 4.53 26.21
N ALA A 122 3.28 4.68 25.02
CA ALA A 122 4.61 5.27 24.84
C ALA A 122 4.61 6.46 23.86
N ARG A 123 5.36 7.52 24.18
CA ARG A 123 5.49 8.73 23.36
C ARG A 123 6.93 9.18 23.26
N TRP A 124 7.36 9.55 22.06
CA TRP A 124 8.64 10.20 21.84
C TRP A 124 8.58 11.67 22.24
N CYS A 125 9.69 12.20 22.74
CA CYS A 125 9.79 13.63 23.02
C CYS A 125 9.60 14.45 21.73
N PRO A 126 8.76 15.51 21.74
CA PRO A 126 8.55 16.36 20.56
C PRO A 126 9.73 17.29 20.25
N ARG A 127 10.67 17.45 21.19
CA ARG A 127 11.82 18.35 21.01
C ARG A 127 12.79 17.77 19.97
N ALA A 128 13.09 18.56 18.95
CA ALA A 128 14.11 18.22 17.96
C ALA A 128 15.47 17.92 18.64
N GLY A 129 16.07 16.78 18.31
CA GLY A 129 17.33 16.31 18.92
C GLY A 129 17.18 15.56 20.26
N CYS A 130 15.96 15.43 20.79
CA CYS A 130 15.69 14.63 21.98
C CYS A 130 15.11 13.25 21.59
N ASP A 131 15.94 12.22 21.59
CA ASP A 131 15.53 10.84 21.31
C ASP A 131 15.11 10.06 22.57
N GLU A 132 14.39 10.70 23.48
CA GLU A 132 13.91 10.07 24.72
C GLU A 132 12.49 9.50 24.53
N LEU A 133 12.30 8.23 24.90
CA LEU A 133 11.00 7.56 24.88
C LEU A 133 10.37 7.63 26.27
N ILE A 134 9.15 8.13 26.35
CA ILE A 134 8.43 8.37 27.60
C ILE A 134 7.27 7.39 27.67
N ILE A 135 7.30 6.51 28.65
CA ILE A 135 6.22 5.56 28.93
C ILE A 135 5.34 6.20 30.00
N CYS A 136 4.07 6.39 29.70
CA CYS A 136 3.12 6.99 30.62
C CYS A 136 1.81 6.23 30.61
N GLU A 137 1.28 5.97 31.80
CA GLU A 137 -0.04 5.36 31.98
C GLU A 137 -1.17 6.41 31.90
N SER A 138 -0.82 7.68 32.11
CA SER A 138 -1.77 8.81 32.07
C SER A 138 -1.94 9.37 30.66
N THR A 139 -3.12 9.95 30.38
CA THR A 139 -3.53 10.34 29.01
C THR A 139 -3.37 11.83 28.69
N ASP A 140 -2.83 12.61 29.61
CA ASP A 140 -2.85 14.07 29.52
C ASP A 140 -1.52 14.63 28.98
N ASN A 141 -0.63 15.06 29.89
CA ASN A 141 0.65 15.66 29.58
C ASN A 141 1.78 14.87 30.24
N PHE A 142 2.92 14.82 29.55
CA PHE A 142 4.12 14.19 30.06
C PHE A 142 5.27 15.19 30.05
N THR A 143 6.23 15.01 30.96
CA THR A 143 7.46 15.79 31.00
C THR A 143 8.62 14.89 30.61
N CYS A 144 9.44 15.33 29.66
CA CYS A 144 10.62 14.58 29.25
C CYS A 144 11.71 14.67 30.33
N PRO A 145 12.23 13.54 30.86
CA PRO A 145 13.25 13.54 31.91
C PRO A 145 14.63 14.03 31.43
N LYS A 146 14.86 14.07 30.11
CA LYS A 146 16.15 14.44 29.51
C LYS A 146 16.26 15.93 29.18
N CYS A 147 15.15 16.58 28.87
CA CYS A 147 15.17 17.93 28.28
C CYS A 147 14.06 18.85 28.81
N ASP A 148 13.34 18.41 29.85
CA ASP A 148 12.27 19.10 30.57
C ASP A 148 11.13 19.64 29.70
N THR A 149 11.03 19.15 28.46
CA THR A 149 9.97 19.55 27.53
C THR A 149 8.68 18.87 27.92
N VAL A 150 7.64 19.66 28.11
CA VAL A 150 6.29 19.17 28.38
C VAL A 150 5.58 18.90 27.06
N GLY A 151 5.20 17.64 26.84
CA GLY A 151 4.47 17.17 25.67
C GLY A 151 3.04 16.75 26.02
N CYS A 152 2.17 16.73 25.01
CA CYS A 152 0.82 16.19 25.15
C CYS A 152 0.79 14.74 24.67
N PHE A 153 0.26 13.85 25.52
CA PHE A 153 0.19 12.42 25.26
C PHE A 153 -0.79 12.06 24.12
N ARG A 154 -1.84 12.87 23.93
CA ARG A 154 -2.86 12.65 22.91
C ARG A 154 -2.42 13.12 21.52
N CYS A 155 -1.82 14.32 21.41
CA CYS A 155 -1.42 14.89 20.10
C CYS A 155 -0.01 14.51 19.66
N ARG A 156 0.80 13.91 20.53
CA ARG A 156 2.22 13.57 20.30
C ARG A 156 3.13 14.80 20.07
N GLY A 157 2.63 16.00 20.34
CA GLY A 157 3.33 17.27 20.18
C GLY A 157 3.60 17.97 21.50
N TYR A 158 3.87 19.27 21.44
CA TYR A 158 4.03 20.11 22.62
C TYR A 158 2.73 20.20 23.44
N ALA A 159 2.86 20.36 24.75
CA ALA A 159 1.72 20.56 25.63
C ALA A 159 0.96 21.84 25.26
N HIS A 160 -0.37 21.75 25.28
CA HIS A 160 -1.26 22.86 24.95
C HIS A 160 -2.31 23.04 26.05
N ARG A 161 -2.80 24.28 26.19
CA ARG A 161 -3.70 24.66 27.29
C ARG A 161 -5.14 24.20 27.11
N PHE A 162 -5.61 24.04 25.87
CA PHE A 162 -6.99 23.67 25.57
C PHE A 162 -7.17 22.15 25.46
N TRP A 163 -8.39 21.66 25.74
CA TRP A 163 -8.74 20.24 25.67
C TRP A 163 -8.63 19.63 24.26
N PHE A 164 -8.67 20.47 23.21
CA PHE A 164 -8.52 20.00 21.83
C PHE A 164 -7.06 20.05 21.37
N CYS A 165 -6.61 18.93 20.83
CA CYS A 165 -5.31 18.78 20.19
C CYS A 165 -5.32 19.42 18.79
N ARG A 166 -5.08 20.72 18.68
CA ARG A 166 -4.62 21.32 17.41
C ARG A 166 -3.11 21.33 17.44
N GLY A 167 -2.49 20.30 16.85
CA GLY A 167 -1.05 20.29 16.65
C GLY A 167 -0.62 21.56 15.91
N GLU A 168 0.48 22.16 16.35
CA GLU A 168 1.12 23.24 15.62
C GLU A 168 1.68 22.63 14.33
N MET A 169 0.98 22.86 13.21
CA MET A 169 1.39 22.37 11.91
C MET A 169 2.37 23.35 11.29
N ASP A 170 3.36 22.82 10.57
CA ASP A 170 4.29 23.63 9.81
C ASP A 170 3.52 24.58 8.86
N LYS A 171 3.87 25.87 8.90
CA LYS A 171 3.28 26.89 8.03
C LYS A 171 3.47 26.53 6.56
N SER A 172 4.60 25.91 6.20
CA SER A 172 4.87 25.46 4.84
C SER A 172 3.90 24.35 4.41
N TYR A 173 3.61 23.40 5.31
CA TYR A 173 2.65 22.33 5.09
C TYR A 173 1.23 22.86 4.96
N LEU A 174 0.82 23.80 5.82
CA LEU A 174 -0.49 24.46 5.74
C LEU A 174 -0.69 25.20 4.42
N ALA A 175 0.35 25.89 3.93
CA ALA A 175 0.31 26.57 2.64
C ALA A 175 0.17 25.58 1.47
N TRP A 176 0.91 24.45 1.52
CA TRP A 176 0.78 23.38 0.54
C TRP A 176 -0.61 22.71 0.60
N GLU A 177 -1.11 22.38 1.80
CA GLU A 177 -2.44 21.81 1.99
C GLU A 177 -3.53 22.76 1.48
N ALA A 178 -3.39 24.07 1.67
CA ALA A 178 -4.32 25.05 1.10
C ALA A 178 -4.27 25.10 -0.44
N SER A 179 -3.10 24.87 -1.04
CA SER A 179 -2.95 24.81 -2.50
C SER A 179 -3.59 23.55 -3.12
N VAL A 180 -3.53 22.42 -2.42
CA VAL A 180 -4.07 21.12 -2.86
C VAL A 180 -5.51 20.91 -2.39
N GLY A 181 -5.91 21.54 -1.29
CA GLY A 181 -7.11 21.29 -0.50
C GLY A 181 -8.44 21.59 -1.19
N LYS A 182 -8.42 22.30 -2.33
CA LYS A 182 -9.60 22.47 -3.19
C LYS A 182 -10.11 21.14 -3.77
N GLN A 183 -9.30 20.08 -3.77
CA GLN A 183 -9.67 18.75 -4.29
C GLN A 183 -9.91 17.66 -3.23
N LYS A 184 -10.04 17.99 -1.92
CA LYS A 184 -10.18 17.00 -0.81
C LYS A 184 -9.10 15.88 -0.82
N ALA A 185 -7.90 16.17 -1.31
CA ALA A 185 -6.85 15.16 -1.50
C ALA A 185 -6.10 14.81 -0.20
N VAL A 186 -6.21 15.61 0.87
CA VAL A 186 -5.58 15.33 2.17
C VAL A 186 -6.65 15.06 3.21
N ARG A 187 -6.54 13.94 3.94
CA ARG A 187 -7.46 13.55 5.02
C ARG A 187 -6.72 12.86 6.16
N ALA A 188 -7.28 12.91 7.37
CA ALA A 188 -6.75 12.17 8.51
C ALA A 188 -7.21 10.71 8.49
N CYS A 189 -6.34 9.78 8.90
CA CYS A 189 -6.70 8.39 9.09
C CYS A 189 -7.75 8.26 10.21
N PRO A 190 -8.88 7.57 10.00
CA PRO A 190 -9.94 7.43 11.02
C PRO A 190 -9.45 6.73 12.29
N HIS A 191 -8.45 5.84 12.18
CA HIS A 191 -7.93 5.06 13.30
C HIS A 191 -6.82 5.78 14.08
N CYS A 192 -5.80 6.35 13.40
CA CYS A 192 -4.63 6.94 14.07
C CYS A 192 -4.49 8.45 13.89
N GLN A 193 -5.38 9.10 13.14
CA GLN A 193 -5.38 10.53 12.84
C GLN A 193 -4.15 11.05 12.08
N MET A 194 -3.28 10.17 11.59
CA MET A 194 -2.19 10.53 10.67
C MET A 194 -2.77 11.14 9.39
N ARG A 195 -2.26 12.30 8.95
CA ARG A 195 -2.67 12.91 7.68
C ARG A 195 -2.07 12.13 6.52
N ILE A 196 -2.94 11.73 5.60
CA ILE A 196 -2.61 10.98 4.39
C ILE A 196 -2.99 11.85 3.20
N TRP A 197 -2.10 11.90 2.21
CA TRP A 197 -2.37 12.52 0.92
C TRP A 197 -2.72 11.43 -0.11
N LYS A 198 -3.84 11.61 -0.81
CA LYS A 198 -4.29 10.75 -1.90
C LYS A 198 -3.89 11.38 -3.22
N ASN A 199 -3.07 10.67 -3.99
CA ASN A 199 -2.55 11.17 -5.26
C ASN A 199 -3.53 10.91 -6.41
N GLU A 200 -4.16 9.73 -6.51
CA GLU A 200 -5.24 9.41 -7.46
C GLU A 200 -5.69 7.92 -7.35
N GLY A 201 -6.73 7.52 -8.10
CA GLY A 201 -7.02 6.11 -8.43
C GLY A 201 -8.04 5.39 -7.55
N CYS A 202 -7.62 4.89 -6.38
CA CYS A 202 -8.41 3.92 -5.59
C CYS A 202 -9.01 4.53 -4.32
N ASN A 203 -10.22 4.09 -3.94
CA ASN A 203 -10.83 4.44 -2.65
C ASN A 203 -10.39 3.51 -1.51
N HIS A 204 -9.81 2.35 -1.82
CA HIS A 204 -9.17 1.49 -0.83
C HIS A 204 -7.87 2.12 -0.37
N MET A 205 -7.83 2.54 0.89
CA MET A 205 -6.66 3.17 1.47
C MET A 205 -6.16 2.37 2.64
N THR A 206 -4.87 2.10 2.64
CA THR A 206 -4.16 1.47 3.77
C THR A 206 -3.31 2.55 4.42
N CYS A 207 -3.56 2.82 5.71
CA CYS A 207 -2.78 3.82 6.44
C CYS A 207 -1.30 3.41 6.50
N SER A 208 -0.38 4.27 6.03
CA SER A 208 1.07 4.02 6.08
C SER A 208 1.61 3.90 7.50
N HIS A 209 0.95 4.51 8.49
CA HIS A 209 1.38 4.50 9.89
C HIS A 209 0.80 3.31 10.68
N CYS A 210 -0.53 3.11 10.67
CA CYS A 210 -1.18 2.07 11.48
C CYS A 210 -1.68 0.85 10.69
N ARG A 211 -1.48 0.81 9.36
CA ARG A 211 -1.96 -0.26 8.44
C ARG A 211 -3.47 -0.51 8.47
N TYR A 212 -4.25 0.40 9.05
CA TYR A 212 -5.70 0.34 9.00
C TYR A 212 -6.17 0.52 7.56
N GLU A 213 -6.93 -0.46 7.06
CA GLU A 213 -7.57 -0.44 5.75
C GLU A 213 -8.95 0.20 5.85
N TYR A 214 -9.18 1.25 5.07
CA TYR A 214 -10.40 2.05 5.12
C TYR A 214 -10.77 2.61 3.75
N CYS A 215 -12.02 3.02 3.62
CA CYS A 215 -12.51 3.71 2.43
C CYS A 215 -12.24 5.22 2.54
N TRP A 216 -11.60 5.80 1.53
CA TRP A 216 -11.30 7.25 1.46
C TRP A 216 -12.55 8.14 1.55
N VAL A 217 -13.69 7.65 1.06
CA VAL A 217 -14.92 8.43 0.92
C VAL A 217 -15.69 8.49 2.25
N CYS A 218 -15.94 7.33 2.86
CA CYS A 218 -16.79 7.19 4.05
C CYS A 218 -16.01 6.99 5.37
N GLU A 219 -14.68 6.87 5.31
CA GLU A 219 -13.78 6.74 6.47
C GLU A 219 -14.04 5.50 7.34
N SER A 220 -14.82 4.56 6.83
CA SER A 220 -15.13 3.29 7.49
C SER A 220 -14.13 2.20 7.12
N ARG A 221 -14.03 1.15 7.96
CA ARG A 221 -13.22 -0.04 7.70
C ARG A 221 -13.49 -0.58 6.30
N TRP A 222 -12.44 -0.97 5.58
CA TRP A 222 -12.60 -1.55 4.26
C TRP A 222 -13.36 -2.88 4.32
N ASP A 223 -14.37 -3.01 3.45
CA ASP A 223 -15.12 -4.24 3.22
C ASP A 223 -15.53 -4.32 1.74
N ALA A 224 -16.05 -5.48 1.32
CA ALA A 224 -16.46 -5.70 -0.07
C ALA A 224 -17.63 -4.80 -0.54
N SER A 225 -18.33 -4.10 0.35
CA SER A 225 -19.39 -3.17 -0.04
C SER A 225 -18.85 -1.81 -0.51
N HIS A 226 -17.58 -1.51 -0.24
CA HIS A 226 -16.97 -0.20 -0.55
C HIS A 226 -16.40 -0.07 -1.97
N TYR A 227 -16.45 -1.13 -2.79
CA TYR A 227 -16.08 -1.05 -4.21
C TYR A 227 -16.95 -0.07 -5.02
N ALA A 228 -18.18 0.21 -4.56
CA ALA A 228 -19.13 1.14 -5.19
C ALA A 228 -19.39 2.41 -4.35
N CYS A 229 -18.44 2.80 -3.48
CA CYS A 229 -18.58 4.01 -2.67
C CYS A 229 -18.21 5.25 -3.49
N TYR A 230 -19.19 6.14 -3.76
CA TYR A 230 -19.02 7.37 -4.54
C TYR A 230 -19.21 8.62 -3.68
N ASP A 231 -18.39 9.66 -3.90
CA ASP A 231 -18.54 10.98 -3.26
C ASP A 231 -19.66 11.76 -4.00
N LEU A 232 -20.91 11.58 -3.59
CA LEU A 232 -22.04 12.31 -4.18
C LEU A 232 -22.02 13.77 -3.71
N PRO A 233 -22.10 14.77 -4.62
CA PRO A 233 -21.81 16.18 -4.30
C PRO A 233 -22.73 16.88 -3.28
N PHE A 234 -23.77 16.22 -2.77
CA PHE A 234 -24.73 16.80 -1.81
C PHE A 234 -25.05 15.91 -0.61
N ILE A 235 -24.63 14.65 -0.62
CA ILE A 235 -24.96 13.68 0.42
C ILE A 235 -23.65 13.09 0.88
N GLY A 236 -23.02 13.73 1.86
CA GLY A 236 -21.79 13.20 2.47
C GLY A 236 -22.03 11.77 2.94
N ALA A 237 -21.31 10.82 2.35
CA ALA A 237 -21.39 9.39 2.64
C ALA A 237 -21.03 9.03 4.10
N SER A 238 -20.56 10.00 4.89
CA SER A 238 -20.27 9.86 6.31
C SER A 238 -21.53 9.84 7.19
N SER A 239 -22.65 10.43 6.76
CA SER A 239 -23.88 10.47 7.57
C SER A 239 -24.71 9.18 7.45
N ALA A 240 -25.23 8.69 8.57
CA ALA A 240 -26.11 7.51 8.61
C ALA A 240 -27.36 7.68 7.72
N TRP A 241 -27.80 8.93 7.54
CA TRP A 241 -28.91 9.31 6.68
C TRP A 241 -28.59 9.13 5.19
N GLY A 242 -27.36 9.49 4.76
CA GLY A 242 -26.90 9.28 3.38
C GLY A 242 -26.82 7.80 2.99
N ARG A 243 -26.37 6.95 3.92
CA ARG A 243 -26.33 5.48 3.69
C ARG A 243 -27.72 4.87 3.53
N TRP A 244 -28.71 5.35 4.30
CA TRP A 244 -30.09 4.91 4.16
C TRP A 244 -30.69 5.38 2.83
N LEU A 245 -30.52 6.66 2.49
CA LEU A 245 -31.09 7.25 1.27
C LEU A 245 -30.52 6.64 -0.01
N GLN A 246 -29.22 6.33 -0.04
CA GLN A 246 -28.60 5.69 -1.20
C GLN A 246 -29.11 4.24 -1.39
N ARG A 247 -29.34 3.51 -0.29
CA ARG A 247 -29.93 2.16 -0.35
C ARG A 247 -31.39 2.18 -0.77
N THR A 248 -32.18 3.14 -0.29
CA THR A 248 -33.60 3.25 -0.66
C THR A 248 -33.75 3.67 -2.13
N LEU A 249 -33.01 4.66 -2.60
CA LEU A 249 -33.03 5.08 -4.00
C LEU A 249 -32.55 3.96 -4.95
N GLY A 250 -31.51 3.22 -4.56
CA GLY A 250 -31.04 2.06 -5.33
C GLY A 250 -32.10 0.96 -5.43
N TYR A 251 -32.79 0.65 -4.33
CA TYR A 251 -33.86 -0.34 -4.33
C TYR A 251 -35.07 0.11 -5.15
N VAL A 252 -35.49 1.37 -5.03
CA VAL A 252 -36.59 1.94 -5.82
C VAL A 252 -36.25 1.90 -7.32
N ALA A 253 -35.02 2.25 -7.70
CA ALA A 253 -34.59 2.17 -9.09
C ALA A 253 -34.65 0.73 -9.64
N ILE A 254 -34.19 -0.26 -8.87
CA ILE A 254 -34.26 -1.69 -9.26
C ILE A 254 -35.71 -2.13 -9.44
N VAL A 255 -36.60 -1.78 -8.51
CA VAL A 255 -38.04 -2.12 -8.59
C VAL A 255 -38.69 -1.49 -9.83
N LEU A 256 -38.37 -0.23 -10.14
CA LEU A 256 -38.87 0.44 -11.35
C LEU A 256 -38.35 -0.22 -12.63
N ILE A 257 -37.07 -0.59 -12.68
CA ILE A 257 -36.49 -1.29 -13.84
C ILE A 257 -37.17 -2.65 -14.04
N VAL A 258 -37.34 -3.43 -12.98
CA VAL A 258 -38.03 -4.73 -13.04
C VAL A 258 -39.48 -4.55 -13.52
N ALA A 259 -40.20 -3.55 -12.99
CA ALA A 259 -41.57 -3.27 -13.41
C ALA A 259 -41.65 -2.91 -14.92
N VAL A 260 -40.75 -2.06 -15.41
CA VAL A 260 -40.70 -1.69 -16.83
C VAL A 260 -40.39 -2.92 -17.71
N ILE A 261 -39.43 -3.76 -17.31
CA ILE A 261 -39.10 -4.99 -18.03
C ILE A 261 -40.28 -5.95 -18.05
N SER A 262 -40.99 -6.12 -16.94
CA SER A 262 -42.17 -6.98 -16.87
C SER A 262 -43.30 -6.49 -17.77
N VAL A 263 -43.57 -5.18 -17.80
CA VAL A 263 -44.58 -4.58 -18.66
C VAL A 263 -44.22 -4.74 -20.13
N PHE A 264 -42.98 -4.43 -20.51
CA PHE A 264 -42.52 -4.58 -21.88
C PHE A 264 -42.53 -6.05 -22.33
N GLY A 265 -42.09 -6.96 -21.45
CA GLY A 265 -42.15 -8.40 -21.68
C GLY A 265 -43.57 -8.92 -21.89
N PHE A 266 -44.54 -8.42 -21.12
CA PHE A 266 -45.95 -8.75 -21.31
C PHE A 266 -46.47 -8.31 -22.68
N TYR A 267 -46.21 -7.06 -23.09
CA TYR A 267 -46.65 -6.56 -24.39
C TYR A 267 -45.97 -7.28 -25.57
N ALA A 268 -44.69 -7.61 -25.44
CA ALA A 268 -43.98 -8.40 -26.44
C ALA A 268 -44.58 -9.81 -26.59
N PHE A 269 -44.98 -10.44 -25.47
CA PHE A 269 -45.63 -11.75 -25.47
C PHE A 269 -47.04 -11.70 -26.10
N VAL A 270 -47.85 -10.70 -25.74
CA VAL A 270 -49.18 -10.53 -26.34
C VAL A 270 -49.05 -10.24 -27.84
N GLY A 271 -48.11 -9.39 -28.23
CA GLY A 271 -47.84 -9.06 -29.64
C GLY A 271 -47.44 -10.30 -30.45
N SER A 272 -46.52 -11.12 -29.94
CA SER A 272 -46.10 -12.34 -30.62
C SER A 272 -47.23 -13.37 -30.74
N TYR A 273 -48.08 -13.48 -29.71
CA TYR A 273 -49.26 -14.35 -29.73
C TYR A 273 -50.28 -13.93 -30.80
N VAL A 274 -50.55 -12.63 -30.95
CA VAL A 274 -51.47 -12.11 -31.98
C VAL A 274 -50.94 -12.40 -33.39
N VAL A 275 -49.65 -12.18 -33.63
CA VAL A 275 -49.02 -12.50 -34.92
C VAL A 275 -49.10 -14.00 -35.22
N PHE A 276 -48.83 -14.85 -34.22
CA PHE A 276 -48.92 -16.31 -34.38
C PHE A 276 -50.34 -16.77 -34.72
N CYS A 277 -51.35 -16.27 -34.01
CA CYS A 277 -52.76 -16.53 -34.31
C CYS A 277 -53.14 -16.04 -35.71
N GLY A 278 -52.64 -14.88 -36.13
CA GLY A 278 -52.79 -14.35 -37.47
C GLY A 278 -52.23 -15.30 -38.54
N LEU A 279 -50.99 -15.76 -38.37
CA LEU A 279 -50.34 -16.73 -39.27
C LEU A 279 -51.12 -18.06 -39.36
N ILE A 280 -51.62 -18.57 -38.25
CA ILE A 280 -52.48 -19.78 -38.24
C ILE A 280 -53.78 -19.53 -39.01
N HIS A 281 -54.39 -18.36 -38.84
CA HIS A 281 -55.61 -18.03 -39.57
C HIS A 281 -55.34 -17.90 -41.09
N SER A 282 -54.27 -17.22 -41.48
CA SER A 282 -53.84 -17.06 -42.87
C SER A 282 -53.55 -18.41 -43.54
N THR A 283 -52.80 -19.30 -42.88
CA THR A 283 -52.50 -20.65 -43.39
C THR A 283 -53.75 -21.50 -43.55
N ARG A 284 -54.70 -21.43 -42.62
CA ARG A 284 -56.01 -22.09 -42.76
C ARG A 284 -56.84 -21.54 -43.91
N LEU A 285 -56.77 -20.24 -44.19
CA LEU A 285 -57.45 -19.59 -45.31
C LEU A 285 -56.85 -20.03 -46.65
N ILE A 286 -55.52 -20.05 -46.75
CA ILE A 286 -54.79 -20.54 -47.94
C ILE A 286 -55.15 -22.00 -48.21
N HIS A 287 -55.17 -22.85 -47.19
CA HIS A 287 -55.58 -24.25 -47.34
C HIS A 287 -57.05 -24.43 -47.76
N ARG A 288 -57.97 -23.52 -47.38
CA ARG A 288 -59.35 -23.56 -47.89
C ARG A 288 -59.43 -23.14 -49.35
N ILE A 289 -58.69 -22.11 -49.75
CA ILE A 289 -58.66 -21.63 -51.14
C ILE A 289 -58.09 -22.69 -52.08
N GLN A 290 -57.06 -23.44 -51.66
CA GLN A 290 -56.49 -24.52 -52.48
C GLN A 290 -57.36 -25.79 -52.58
N ARG A 291 -58.42 -25.92 -51.77
CA ARG A 291 -59.29 -27.11 -51.73
C ARG A 291 -60.61 -26.92 -52.50
N ASN A 292 -60.90 -25.70 -52.95
CA ASN A 292 -62.00 -25.35 -53.85
C ASN A 292 -61.46 -25.11 -55.26
#